data_AF-A0A521F9E1-F1
#
_entry.id   AF-A0A521F9E1-F1
#
_cell.length_a   1.000
_cell.length_b   1.000
_cell.length_c   1.000
_cell.angle_alpha   90.00
_cell.angle_beta   90.00
_cell.angle_gamma   90.00
#
_symmetry.space_group_name_H-M   'P 1'
#
loop_
_entity.id
_entity.type
_entity.pdbx_description
1 polymer ?
#
loop_
_entity_poly.entity_id
_entity_poly.type
_entity_poly.pdbx_seq_one_letter_code
_entity_poly.pdbx_strand_id
1 'polypeptide(L)'
;MYDIHVTLDGNVIDLHQLTDTEFAFYTECLSAYKTNMPRADYLRLIQTPDNPLMKGSRVVTREIANTPLYQVVEDIEYRLAIAQGKASPSHGDLVDEEPAQKDRFLSASEAAKQSDVSTTAVIKAVREGRIAGHQEKNRGQWKVSERSLANYSPAR
;
A
#
# COMPACT_ATOMS: atom_id res chain seq x y z
N MET A 1 11.23 8.73 -5.61
CA MET A 1 10.96 7.49 -4.86
C MET A 1 9.66 7.68 -4.11
N TYR A 2 8.67 6.81 -4.28
CA TYR A 2 7.40 6.91 -3.56
C TYR A 2 7.53 6.31 -2.17
N ASP A 3 6.75 6.82 -1.23
CA ASP A 3 6.81 6.47 0.19
C ASP A 3 5.59 5.64 0.61
N ILE A 4 4.42 5.99 0.07
CA ILE A 4 3.16 5.31 0.33
C ILE A 4 2.40 5.04 -0.97
N HIS A 5 1.47 4.11 -0.90
CA HIS A 5 0.42 3.93 -1.88
C HIS A 5 -0.95 4.18 -1.22
N VAL A 6 -1.80 4.99 -1.85
CA VAL A 6 -3.17 5.26 -1.42
C VAL A 6 -4.13 4.52 -2.34
N THR A 7 -4.86 3.57 -1.78
CA THR A 7 -5.84 2.77 -2.51
C THR A 7 -7.09 3.59 -2.82
N LEU A 8 -7.94 3.09 -3.71
CA LEU A 8 -9.20 3.72 -4.09
C LEU A 8 -10.14 3.96 -2.90
N ASP A 9 -10.14 3.06 -1.91
CA ASP A 9 -10.93 3.20 -0.69
C ASP A 9 -10.25 4.05 0.40
N GLY A 10 -9.11 4.67 0.09
CA GLY A 10 -8.39 5.59 0.98
C GLY A 10 -7.49 4.93 2.02
N ASN A 11 -7.34 3.60 1.97
CA ASN A 11 -6.32 2.92 2.78
C ASN A 11 -4.92 3.36 2.34
N VAL A 12 -4.03 3.49 3.32
CA VAL A 12 -2.64 3.87 3.10
C VAL A 12 -1.76 2.65 3.31
N ILE A 13 -0.91 2.35 2.34
CA ILE A 13 0.03 1.24 2.36
C ILE A 13 1.45 1.82 2.39
N ASP A 14 2.26 1.36 3.34
CA ASP A 14 3.65 1.77 3.48
C ASP A 14 4.55 0.99 2.52
N LEU A 15 5.13 1.68 1.53
CA LEU A 15 5.96 1.04 0.50
C LEU A 15 7.36 0.68 1.03
N HIS A 16 7.78 1.20 2.18
CA HIS A 16 9.06 0.82 2.81
C HIS A 16 9.03 -0.58 3.42
N GLN A 17 7.85 -1.18 3.56
CA GLN A 17 7.70 -2.59 3.95
C GLN A 17 8.05 -3.57 2.81
N LEU A 18 8.09 -3.08 1.56
CA LEU A 18 8.46 -3.89 0.41
C LEU A 18 9.98 -4.15 0.42
N THR A 19 10.36 -5.36 0.05
CA THR A 19 11.74 -5.67 -0.36
C THR A 19 12.09 -4.93 -1.65
N ASP A 20 13.39 -4.82 -1.97
CA ASP A 20 13.84 -4.13 -3.18
C ASP A 20 13.24 -4.77 -4.45
N THR A 21 13.10 -6.10 -4.47
CA THR A 21 12.47 -6.85 -5.57
C THR A 21 10.96 -6.56 -5.66
N GLU A 22 10.25 -6.56 -4.53
CA GLU A 22 8.81 -6.23 -4.49
C GLU A 22 8.57 -4.78 -4.91
N PHE A 23 9.42 -3.84 -4.48
CA PHE A 23 9.32 -2.43 -4.84
C PHE A 23 9.63 -2.19 -6.34
N ALA A 24 10.59 -2.91 -6.90
CA ALA A 24 10.86 -2.88 -8.34
C ALA A 24 9.65 -3.38 -9.14
N PHE A 25 9.05 -4.49 -8.74
CA PHE A 25 7.86 -5.03 -9.37
C PHE A 25 6.63 -4.11 -9.23
N TYR A 26 6.45 -3.50 -8.05
CA TYR A 26 5.45 -2.45 -7.85
C TYR A 26 5.66 -1.27 -8.82
N THR A 27 6.91 -0.85 -9.03
CA THR A 27 7.23 0.25 -9.95
C THR A 27 6.90 -0.10 -11.40
N GLU A 28 7.11 -1.35 -11.80
CA GLU A 28 6.69 -1.85 -13.12
C GLU A 28 5.16 -1.82 -13.27
N CYS A 29 4.44 -2.29 -12.26
CA CYS A 29 2.97 -2.22 -12.22
C CYS A 29 2.45 -0.78 -12.29
N LEU A 30 3.07 0.13 -11.54
CA LEU A 30 2.72 1.55 -11.55
C LEU A 30 3.01 2.18 -12.93
N SER A 31 4.11 1.80 -13.57
CA SER A 31 4.42 2.24 -14.93
C SER A 31 3.37 1.76 -15.94
N ALA A 32 2.95 0.50 -15.84
CA ALA A 32 1.91 -0.06 -16.70
C ALA A 32 0.58 0.69 -16.56
N TYR A 33 0.22 1.09 -15.33
CA TYR A 33 -0.94 1.94 -15.09
C TYR A 33 -0.80 3.33 -15.71
N LYS A 34 0.35 3.99 -15.50
CA LYS A 34 0.60 5.34 -16.03
C LYS A 34 0.62 5.41 -17.55
N THR A 35 1.00 4.33 -18.21
CA THR A 35 0.95 4.22 -19.68
C THR A 35 -0.39 3.69 -20.19
N ASN A 36 -1.38 3.50 -19.32
CA ASN A 36 -2.68 2.90 -19.62
C ASN A 36 -2.56 1.58 -20.41
N MET A 37 -1.66 0.70 -19.95
CA MET A 37 -1.47 -0.64 -20.53
C MET A 37 -2.81 -1.38 -20.58
N PRO A 38 -3.16 -2.09 -21.66
CA PRO A 38 -4.39 -2.88 -21.69
C PRO A 38 -4.47 -3.85 -20.50
N ARG A 39 -5.63 -3.90 -19.83
CA ARG A 39 -5.81 -4.74 -18.62
C ARG A 39 -5.42 -6.21 -18.85
N ALA A 40 -5.69 -6.75 -20.03
CA ALA A 40 -5.30 -8.12 -20.36
C ALA A 40 -3.78 -8.34 -20.36
N ASP A 41 -3.00 -7.32 -20.77
CA ASP A 41 -1.55 -7.38 -20.75
C ASP A 41 -1.02 -7.18 -19.32
N TYR A 42 -1.65 -6.31 -18.54
CA TYR A 42 -1.38 -6.16 -17.12
C TYR A 42 -1.61 -7.46 -16.34
N LEU A 43 -2.70 -8.18 -16.61
CA LEU A 43 -2.98 -9.49 -16.01
C LEU A 43 -1.88 -10.51 -16.34
N ARG A 44 -1.35 -10.50 -17.58
CA ARG A 44 -0.21 -11.37 -17.94
C ARG A 44 1.06 -10.98 -17.20
N LEU A 45 1.33 -9.68 -17.04
CA LEU A 45 2.46 -9.17 -16.25
C LEU A 45 2.43 -9.73 -14.82
N ILE A 46 1.29 -9.62 -14.14
CA ILE A 46 1.13 -10.08 -12.75
C ILE A 46 0.90 -11.58 -12.59
N GLN A 47 0.83 -12.34 -13.68
CA GLN A 47 0.74 -13.81 -13.68
C GLN A 47 2.05 -14.48 -14.11
N THR A 48 3.12 -13.71 -14.29
CA THR A 48 4.44 -14.25 -14.62
C THR A 48 4.95 -15.21 -13.52
N PRO A 49 5.55 -16.36 -13.88
CA PRO A 49 5.95 -17.38 -12.90
C PRO A 49 6.92 -16.90 -11.82
N ASP A 50 7.76 -15.91 -12.14
CA ASP A 50 8.85 -15.43 -11.29
C ASP A 50 8.49 -14.12 -10.56
N ASN A 51 7.22 -13.70 -10.56
CA ASN A 51 6.86 -12.46 -9.88
C ASN A 51 6.95 -12.60 -8.35
N PRO A 52 7.35 -11.53 -7.64
CA PRO A 52 7.46 -11.54 -6.19
C PRO A 52 6.08 -11.58 -5.50
N LEU A 53 5.01 -11.25 -6.22
CA LEU A 53 3.63 -11.19 -5.72
C LEU A 53 3.17 -12.53 -5.15
N MET A 54 3.42 -13.60 -5.90
CA MET A 54 2.88 -14.92 -5.58
C MET A 54 3.66 -15.68 -4.50
N LYS A 55 4.86 -15.19 -4.11
CA LYS A 55 5.73 -15.83 -3.10
C LYS A 55 5.92 -17.35 -3.31
N GLY A 56 5.99 -17.78 -4.56
CA GLY A 56 6.12 -19.20 -4.94
C GLY A 56 4.83 -20.04 -4.87
N SER A 57 3.69 -19.44 -4.51
CA SER A 57 2.38 -20.07 -4.56
C SER A 57 1.78 -20.03 -5.98
N ARG A 58 0.91 -21.00 -6.29
CA ARG A 58 0.10 -21.00 -7.52
C ARG A 58 -1.30 -20.41 -7.34
N VAL A 59 -1.67 -20.12 -6.10
CA VAL A 59 -2.99 -19.58 -5.74
C VAL A 59 -2.81 -18.39 -4.79
N VAL A 60 -3.68 -17.40 -4.91
CA VAL A 60 -3.74 -16.30 -3.96
C VAL A 60 -4.32 -16.84 -2.65
N THR A 61 -3.46 -17.08 -1.67
CA THR A 61 -3.87 -17.46 -0.31
C THR A 61 -4.29 -16.22 0.47
N ARG A 62 -4.98 -16.41 1.60
CA ARG A 62 -5.30 -15.30 2.52
C ARG A 62 -4.03 -14.58 3.02
N GLU A 63 -2.93 -15.31 3.18
CA GLU A 63 -1.65 -14.73 3.56
C GLU A 63 -1.12 -13.80 2.46
N ILE A 64 -1.14 -14.24 1.20
CA ILE A 64 -0.74 -13.43 0.05
C ILE A 64 -1.65 -12.20 -0.10
N ALA A 65 -2.96 -12.39 0.00
CA ALA A 65 -3.94 -11.31 -0.13
C ALA A 65 -3.75 -10.19 0.90
N ASN A 66 -3.22 -10.52 2.09
CA ASN A 66 -2.93 -9.56 3.15
C ASN A 66 -1.54 -8.92 3.04
N THR A 67 -0.75 -9.24 2.01
CA THR A 67 0.57 -8.61 1.83
C THR A 67 0.43 -7.21 1.23
N PRO A 68 1.32 -6.27 1.61
CA PRO A 68 1.34 -4.93 1.00
C PRO A 68 1.48 -4.98 -0.52
N LEU A 69 2.33 -5.86 -1.06
CA LEU A 69 2.53 -5.96 -2.51
C LEU A 69 1.24 -6.40 -3.22
N TYR A 70 0.50 -7.37 -2.68
CA TYR A 70 -0.76 -7.80 -3.27
C TYR A 70 -1.78 -6.68 -3.30
N GLN A 71 -1.95 -5.99 -2.18
CA GLN A 71 -2.93 -4.91 -2.05
C GLN A 71 -2.66 -3.77 -3.04
N VAL A 72 -1.39 -3.35 -3.21
CA VAL A 72 -1.06 -2.29 -4.18
C VAL A 72 -1.21 -2.74 -5.63
N VAL A 73 -0.92 -4.01 -5.95
CA VAL A 73 -1.06 -4.55 -7.30
C VAL A 73 -2.54 -4.70 -7.66
N GLU A 74 -3.35 -5.19 -6.73
CA GLU A 74 -4.80 -5.32 -6.89
C GLU A 74 -5.47 -3.93 -7.06
N ASP A 75 -5.08 -2.94 -6.26
CA ASP A 75 -5.57 -1.56 -6.44
C ASP A 75 -5.23 -0.99 -7.81
N ILE A 76 -3.97 -1.17 -8.26
CA ILE A 76 -3.54 -0.71 -9.59
C ILE A 76 -4.35 -1.39 -10.70
N GLU A 77 -4.58 -2.69 -10.58
CA GLU A 77 -5.39 -3.47 -11.52
C GLU A 77 -6.82 -2.91 -11.63
N TYR A 78 -7.42 -2.59 -10.48
CA TYR A 78 -8.77 -2.08 -10.41
C TYR A 78 -8.87 -0.64 -10.96
N ARG A 79 -7.91 0.23 -10.63
CA ARG A 79 -7.78 1.58 -11.22
C ARG A 79 -7.67 1.52 -12.74
N LEU A 80 -6.89 0.58 -13.26
CA LEU A 80 -6.74 0.38 -14.70
C LEU A 80 -8.06 -0.09 -15.35
N ALA A 81 -8.79 -1.00 -14.68
CA ALA A 81 -10.11 -1.43 -15.12
C ALA A 81 -11.10 -0.25 -15.19
N ILE A 82 -11.09 0.65 -14.19
CA ILE A 82 -11.91 1.87 -14.18
C ILE A 82 -11.50 2.81 -15.33
N ALA A 83 -10.21 3.09 -15.49
CA ALA A 83 -9.70 3.96 -16.55
C ALA A 83 -10.06 3.47 -17.97
N GLN A 84 -10.21 2.16 -18.14
CA GLN A 84 -10.59 1.52 -19.40
C GLN A 84 -12.10 1.29 -19.57
N GLY A 85 -12.91 1.77 -18.63
CA GLY A 85 -14.37 1.58 -18.64
C GLY A 85 -14.79 0.10 -18.50
N LYS A 86 -13.95 -0.73 -17.90
CA LYS A 86 -14.22 -2.16 -17.62
C LYS A 86 -14.80 -2.38 -16.22
N ALA A 87 -14.64 -1.41 -15.33
CA ALA A 87 -15.26 -1.36 -14.02
C ALA A 87 -15.82 0.05 -13.78
N SER A 88 -16.84 0.14 -12.93
CA SER A 88 -17.34 1.42 -12.44
C SER A 88 -16.75 1.67 -11.05
N PRO A 89 -16.35 2.91 -10.73
CA PRO A 89 -15.92 3.25 -9.38
C PRO A 89 -17.10 3.12 -8.41
N SER A 90 -16.80 2.75 -7.18
CA SER A 90 -17.73 2.79 -6.06
C SER A 90 -17.90 4.23 -5.55
N HIS A 91 -18.98 4.46 -4.80
CA HIS A 91 -19.20 5.78 -4.19
C HIS A 91 -18.11 6.08 -3.16
N GLY A 92 -17.41 7.19 -3.34
CA GLY A 92 -16.32 7.62 -2.45
C GLY A 92 -14.93 7.19 -2.91
N ASP A 93 -14.81 6.42 -4.00
CA ASP A 93 -13.51 6.00 -4.53
C ASP A 93 -12.67 7.21 -4.95
N LEU A 94 -11.39 7.19 -4.57
CA LEU A 94 -10.39 8.21 -4.86
C LEU A 94 -9.78 8.01 -6.26
N VAL A 95 -10.63 7.98 -7.29
CA VAL A 95 -10.25 7.67 -8.68
C VAL A 95 -9.27 8.69 -9.25
N ASP A 96 -9.48 9.97 -8.92
CA ASP A 96 -8.67 11.08 -9.39
C ASP A 96 -7.37 11.27 -8.60
N GLU A 97 -7.18 10.51 -7.52
CA GLU A 97 -5.98 10.58 -6.70
C GLU A 97 -4.88 9.68 -7.25
N GLU A 98 -3.68 10.23 -7.43
CA GLU A 98 -2.50 9.45 -7.81
C GLU A 98 -2.20 8.39 -6.73
N PRO A 99 -2.10 7.10 -7.09
CA PRO A 99 -1.91 6.05 -6.09
C PRO A 99 -0.57 6.18 -5.37
N ALA A 100 0.52 6.48 -6.09
CA ALA A 100 1.87 6.50 -5.55
C ALA A 100 2.28 7.90 -5.09
N GLN A 101 2.52 8.07 -3.79
CA GLN A 101 2.71 9.40 -3.20
C GLN A 101 3.95 9.50 -2.32
N LYS A 102 4.38 10.75 -2.12
CA LYS A 102 5.33 11.13 -1.08
C LYS A 102 4.58 11.33 0.23
N ASP A 103 5.19 10.94 1.34
CA ASP A 103 4.61 11.14 2.66
C ASP A 103 5.67 11.49 3.70
N ARG A 104 5.23 12.12 4.78
CA ARG A 104 6.06 12.39 5.93
C ARG A 104 5.90 11.26 6.94
N PHE A 105 7.03 10.72 7.40
CA PHE A 105 7.04 9.73 8.48
C PHE A 105 7.42 10.36 9.81
N LEU A 106 6.58 10.13 10.81
CA LEU A 106 6.79 10.53 12.19
C LEU A 106 7.43 9.38 12.98
N SER A 107 8.22 9.69 14.00
CA SER A 107 8.55 8.68 15.01
C SER A 107 7.30 8.26 15.78
N ALA A 108 7.31 7.05 16.35
CA ALA A 108 6.18 6.58 17.16
C ALA A 108 5.85 7.52 18.35
N SER A 109 6.84 8.22 18.91
CA SER A 109 6.61 9.20 19.99
C SER A 109 5.99 10.50 19.51
N GLU A 110 6.35 10.97 18.30
CA GLU A 110 5.69 12.12 17.66
C GLU A 110 4.25 11.79 17.28
N ALA A 111 4.03 10.63 16.66
CA ALA A 111 2.70 10.13 16.32
C ALA A 111 1.79 9.99 17.55
N ALA A 112 2.34 9.46 18.66
CA ALA A 112 1.64 9.34 19.94
C ALA A 112 1.19 10.69 20.48
N LYS A 113 2.07 11.71 20.45
CA LYS A 113 1.73 13.07 20.86
C LYS A 113 0.64 13.69 19.98
N GLN A 114 0.71 13.47 18.66
CA GLN A 114 -0.22 14.04 17.71
C GLN A 114 -1.62 13.42 17.81
N SER A 115 -1.71 12.13 18.14
CA SER A 115 -2.97 11.39 18.24
C SER A 115 -3.50 11.24 19.68
N ASP A 116 -2.84 11.86 20.65
CA ASP A 116 -3.17 11.78 22.08
C ASP A 116 -3.35 10.34 22.61
N VAL A 117 -2.43 9.45 22.20
CA VAL A 117 -2.39 8.06 22.68
C VAL A 117 -0.97 7.67 23.09
N SER A 118 -0.83 6.52 23.76
CA SER A 118 0.50 6.02 24.14
C SER A 118 1.32 5.57 22.92
N THR A 119 2.65 5.70 22.98
CA THR A 119 3.58 5.14 21.99
C THR A 119 3.36 3.65 21.75
N THR A 120 3.07 2.89 22.81
CA THR A 120 2.77 1.45 22.72
C THR A 120 1.50 1.19 21.92
N ALA A 121 0.47 2.03 22.07
CA ALA A 121 -0.77 1.92 21.29
C ALA A 121 -0.52 2.22 19.81
N VAL A 122 0.30 3.23 19.48
CA VAL A 122 0.72 3.51 18.10
C VAL A 122 1.46 2.32 17.50
N ILE A 123 2.48 1.80 18.18
CA ILE A 123 3.26 0.64 17.71
C ILE A 123 2.35 -0.58 17.50
N LYS A 124 1.41 -0.81 18.43
CA LYS A 124 0.43 -1.88 18.31
C LYS A 124 -0.46 -1.68 17.09
N ALA A 125 -0.96 -0.48 16.85
CA ALA A 125 -1.79 -0.16 15.69
C ALA A 125 -1.05 -0.40 14.36
N VAL A 126 0.23 -0.02 14.28
CA VAL A 126 1.06 -0.30 13.10
C VAL A 126 1.26 -1.80 12.90
N ARG A 127 1.57 -2.55 13.95
CA ARG A 127 1.73 -4.01 13.89
C ARG A 127 0.46 -4.74 13.46
N GLU A 128 -0.69 -4.21 13.84
CA GLU A 128 -2.00 -4.73 13.47
C GLU A 128 -2.46 -4.26 12.07
N GLY A 129 -1.65 -3.46 11.36
CA GLY A 129 -2.00 -2.91 10.05
C GLY A 129 -3.10 -1.86 10.08
N ARG A 130 -3.44 -1.31 11.25
CA ARG A 130 -4.46 -0.26 11.40
C ARG A 130 -3.95 1.13 11.02
N ILE A 131 -2.62 1.30 10.97
CA ILE A 131 -1.93 2.52 10.53
C ILE A 131 -0.71 2.08 9.72
N ALA A 132 -0.44 2.75 8.60
CA ALA A 132 0.74 2.52 7.79
C ALA A 132 2.01 2.95 8.53
N GLY A 133 3.02 2.08 8.56
CA GLY A 133 4.30 2.35 9.19
C GLY A 133 5.24 1.16 9.17
N HIS A 134 6.51 1.40 9.41
CA HIS A 134 7.55 0.37 9.36
C HIS A 134 8.57 0.58 10.48
N GLN A 135 9.41 -0.43 10.68
CA GLN A 135 10.57 -0.34 11.54
C GLN A 135 11.81 -0.08 10.69
N GLU A 136 12.58 0.97 10.98
CA GLU A 136 13.83 1.24 10.26
C GLU A 136 14.84 0.11 10.45
N LYS A 137 15.37 -0.40 9.34
CA LYS A 137 16.34 -1.52 9.30
C LYS A 137 17.59 -1.28 10.17
N ASN A 138 18.05 -0.03 10.27
CA ASN A 138 19.34 0.30 10.91
C ASN A 138 19.25 0.59 12.41
N ARG A 139 18.08 1.02 12.91
CA ARG A 139 17.94 1.55 14.29
C ARG A 139 16.82 0.89 15.08
N GLY A 140 15.98 0.08 14.44
CA GLY A 140 14.83 -0.53 15.08
C GLY A 140 13.75 0.48 15.50
N GLN A 141 13.84 1.74 15.05
CA GLN A 141 12.88 2.78 15.39
C GLN A 141 11.64 2.66 14.51
N TRP A 142 10.47 2.77 15.12
CA TRP A 142 9.20 2.77 14.41
C TRP A 142 8.93 4.14 13.77
N LYS A 143 8.54 4.08 12.50
CA LYS A 143 8.12 5.19 11.67
C LYS A 143 6.66 4.99 11.27
N VAL A 144 5.89 6.08 11.28
CA VAL A 144 4.45 6.06 11.06
C VAL A 144 4.12 7.11 10.00
N SER A 145 3.33 6.73 9.01
CA SER A 145 2.80 7.63 7.99
C SER A 145 1.93 8.71 8.65
N GLU A 146 2.25 9.99 8.41
CA GLU A 146 1.44 11.11 8.88
C GLU A 146 0.05 11.08 8.26
N ARG A 147 -0.05 10.74 6.97
CA ARG A 147 -1.33 10.61 6.26
C ARG A 147 -2.21 9.51 6.85
N SER A 148 -1.65 8.33 7.08
CA SER A 148 -2.40 7.22 7.67
C SER A 148 -2.85 7.54 9.09
N LEU A 149 -1.99 8.22 9.87
CA LEU A 149 -2.31 8.66 11.23
C LEU A 149 -3.47 9.67 11.25
N ALA A 150 -3.54 10.58 10.28
CA ALA A 150 -4.61 11.57 10.22
C ALA A 150 -6.02 10.95 10.06
N ASN A 151 -6.10 9.77 9.42
CA ASN A 151 -7.35 9.02 9.24
C ASN A 151 -7.62 8.01 10.37
N TYR A 152 -6.68 7.85 11.31
CA TYR A 152 -6.80 6.88 12.38
C TYR A 152 -7.63 7.42 13.54
N SER A 153 -8.74 6.74 13.83
CA SER A 153 -9.50 6.95 15.06
C SER A 153 -9.23 5.81 16.04
N PRO A 154 -8.58 6.04 17.20
CA PRO A 154 -8.44 5.02 18.21
C PRO A 154 -9.81 4.57 18.73
N ALA A 155 -10.01 3.25 18.85
CA ALA A 155 -11.18 2.71 19.55
C ALA A 155 -11.08 3.17 21.02
N ARG A 156 -12.12 3.88 21.48
CA ARG A 156 -12.24 4.36 22.87
C ARG A 156 -12.58 3.21 23.82
#